data_AF-A0A9D7S190-F1
#
_entry.id   AF-A0A9D7S190-F1
#
_cell.length_a   1.000
_cell.length_b   1.000
_cell.length_c   1.000
_cell.angle_alpha   90.00
_cell.angle_beta   90.00
_cell.angle_gamma   90.00
#
_symmetry.space_group_name_H-M   'P 1'
#
loop_
_entity.id
_entity.type
_entity.pdbx_description
1 polymer ?
#
loop_
_entity_poly.entity_id
_entity_poly.type
_entity_poly.pdbx_seq_one_letter_code
_entity_poly.pdbx_strand_id
1 'polypeptide(L)'
;MTRMRIRYMTRFILAAAALSGLCATASAAGLGARYGTREPANCTAMAAPDGPPSAEQATQYLQCTTERESGQQLILLENVSVQVAAKGRRLNPGREEMPEIDTDQPIYAIRGSFVRYVCARPDADILQNVGKNCSSVEQPNAIGNCWKTTFGDWRCTMNDLNVYRMTAGQAPPQ
;
A
#
# COMPACT_ATOMS: atom_id res chain seq x y z
N MET A 1 -60.03 -57.31 44.95
CA MET A 1 -58.88 -57.13 45.87
C MET A 1 -57.62 -57.13 45.01
N THR A 2 -56.70 -56.17 44.93
CA THR A 2 -56.44 -54.92 45.65
C THR A 2 -55.31 -54.20 44.88
N ARG A 3 -55.43 -52.88 44.69
CA ARG A 3 -54.38 -51.83 44.53
C ARG A 3 -53.51 -51.75 43.26
N MET A 4 -53.93 -50.81 42.40
CA MET A 4 -53.20 -49.61 41.93
C MET A 4 -51.72 -49.45 42.34
N ARG A 5 -50.86 -49.19 41.35
CA ARG A 5 -49.68 -48.30 41.47
C ARG A 5 -49.45 -47.49 40.20
N ILE A 6 -49.74 -46.19 40.30
CA ILE A 6 -49.25 -45.14 39.42
C ILE A 6 -47.74 -44.96 39.68
N ARG A 7 -46.93 -44.88 38.62
CA ARG A 7 -45.58 -44.30 38.68
C ARG A 7 -45.39 -43.28 37.57
N TYR A 8 -45.07 -42.08 38.01
CA TYR A 8 -44.55 -40.94 37.28
C TYR A 8 -43.29 -41.28 36.48
N MET A 9 -43.06 -40.58 35.37
CA MET A 9 -41.78 -40.06 34.85
C MET A 9 -41.89 -39.93 33.33
N THR A 10 -41.32 -38.99 32.58
CA THR A 10 -40.68 -37.68 32.79
C THR A 10 -40.59 -37.14 31.36
N ARG A 11 -40.98 -35.87 31.13
CA ARG A 11 -40.87 -35.22 29.83
C ARG A 11 -39.39 -35.11 29.44
N PHE A 12 -38.96 -35.75 28.37
CA PHE A 12 -37.66 -35.49 27.73
C PHE A 12 -37.87 -34.46 26.61
N ILE A 13 -37.48 -33.22 26.89
CA ILE A 13 -37.34 -32.16 25.88
C ILE A 13 -35.94 -32.32 25.29
N LEU A 14 -35.85 -32.70 24.02
CA LEU A 14 -34.60 -32.69 23.26
C LEU A 14 -34.21 -31.23 22.95
N ALA A 15 -33.17 -30.74 23.61
CA ALA A 15 -32.52 -29.48 23.25
C ALA A 15 -31.54 -29.75 22.10
N ALA A 16 -31.86 -29.27 20.90
CA ALA A 16 -30.93 -29.27 19.77
C ALA A 16 -29.93 -28.11 19.96
N ALA A 17 -28.69 -28.44 20.32
CA ALA A 17 -27.59 -27.48 20.35
C ALA A 17 -27.16 -27.16 18.92
N ALA A 18 -27.46 -25.95 18.45
CA ALA A 18 -26.96 -25.43 17.18
C ALA A 18 -25.44 -25.18 17.28
N LEU A 19 -24.64 -26.04 16.64
CA LEU A 19 -23.22 -25.77 16.38
C LEU A 19 -23.12 -24.58 15.41
N SER A 20 -22.98 -23.38 15.97
CA SER A 20 -22.55 -22.20 15.22
C SER A 20 -21.03 -22.28 15.09
N GLY A 21 -20.56 -22.94 14.03
CA GLY A 21 -19.15 -22.95 13.68
C GLY A 21 -18.69 -21.54 13.30
N LEU A 22 -17.91 -20.91 14.18
CA LEU A 22 -17.07 -19.78 13.80
C LEU A 22 -16.02 -20.30 12.81
N CYS A 23 -16.31 -20.24 11.51
CA CYS A 23 -15.25 -20.14 10.52
C CYS A 23 -14.61 -18.76 10.70
N ALA A 24 -13.55 -18.69 11.51
CA ALA A 24 -12.60 -17.60 11.42
C ALA A 24 -12.01 -17.65 10.01
N THR A 25 -12.43 -16.73 9.14
CA THR A 25 -11.79 -16.53 7.86
C THR A 25 -10.38 -16.05 8.15
N ALA A 26 -9.38 -16.91 7.93
CA ALA A 26 -7.99 -16.49 7.90
C ALA A 26 -7.88 -15.41 6.82
N SER A 27 -7.74 -14.15 7.23
CA SER A 27 -7.40 -13.07 6.32
C SER A 27 -6.12 -13.50 5.60
N ALA A 28 -6.17 -13.60 4.27
CA ALA A 28 -4.96 -13.80 3.49
C ALA A 28 -3.98 -12.68 3.90
N ALA A 29 -2.79 -13.06 4.37
CA ALA A 29 -1.79 -12.10 4.79
C ALA A 29 -1.55 -11.08 3.66
N GLY A 30 -1.49 -9.79 4.02
CA GLY A 30 -1.36 -8.70 3.07
C GLY A 30 -0.09 -8.78 2.24
N LEU A 31 0.06 -7.87 1.28
CA LEU A 31 1.20 -7.87 0.37
C LEU A 31 2.51 -7.70 1.14
N GLY A 32 2.56 -6.79 2.11
CA GLY A 32 3.73 -6.55 2.94
C GLY A 32 4.18 -7.78 3.73
N ALA A 33 3.24 -8.55 4.27
CA ALA A 33 3.53 -9.78 5.00
C ALA A 33 4.32 -10.81 4.16
N ARG A 34 4.13 -10.85 2.83
CA ARG A 34 4.91 -11.75 1.93
C ARG A 34 6.38 -11.37 1.83
N TYR A 35 6.72 -10.13 2.20
CA TYR A 35 8.06 -9.56 2.13
C TYR A 35 8.66 -9.29 3.52
N GLY A 36 7.91 -9.56 4.59
CA GLY A 36 8.32 -9.22 5.97
C GLY A 36 8.35 -7.71 6.23
N THR A 37 7.57 -6.92 5.49
CA THR A 37 7.49 -5.46 5.57
C THR A 37 6.13 -5.02 6.12
N ARG A 38 5.97 -3.71 6.37
CA ARG A 38 4.64 -3.09 6.40
C ARG A 38 3.89 -3.25 5.07
N GLU A 39 2.58 -3.05 5.13
CA GLU A 39 1.74 -2.97 3.93
C GLU A 39 2.03 -1.67 3.15
N PRO A 40 1.87 -1.70 1.80
CA PRO A 40 1.82 -0.49 1.00
C PRO A 40 0.75 0.50 1.49
N ALA A 41 0.92 1.77 1.14
CA ALA A 41 -0.07 2.81 1.42
C ALA A 41 -1.47 2.44 0.90
N ASN A 42 -2.50 2.86 1.64
CA ASN A 42 -3.89 2.66 1.26
C ASN A 42 -4.34 3.72 0.23
N CYS A 43 -4.85 3.27 -0.91
CA CYS A 43 -5.09 4.08 -2.11
C CYS A 43 -6.57 4.22 -2.47
N THR A 44 -7.47 4.16 -1.50
CA THR A 44 -8.92 4.25 -1.73
C THR A 44 -9.42 5.66 -2.07
N ALA A 45 -8.65 6.71 -1.81
CA ALA A 45 -9.06 8.10 -2.01
C ALA A 45 -8.01 8.89 -2.80
N MET A 46 -8.14 8.89 -4.13
CA MET A 46 -7.17 9.52 -5.05
C MET A 46 -7.74 10.70 -5.83
N ALA A 47 -9.05 10.94 -5.81
CA ALA A 47 -9.71 11.90 -6.72
C ALA A 47 -9.68 13.37 -6.29
N ALA A 48 -9.51 13.64 -4.98
CA ALA A 48 -9.45 15.00 -4.46
C ALA A 48 -8.01 15.55 -4.50
N PRO A 49 -7.79 16.87 -4.52
CA PRO A 49 -8.76 17.95 -4.71
C PRO A 49 -8.97 18.26 -6.21
N ASP A 50 -9.80 19.26 -6.52
CA ASP A 50 -9.91 19.82 -7.89
C ASP A 50 -8.82 20.86 -8.23
N GLY A 51 -7.96 21.18 -7.27
CA GLY A 51 -6.82 22.08 -7.42
C GLY A 51 -5.49 21.40 -7.09
N PRO A 52 -4.43 22.14 -6.69
CA PRO A 52 -3.18 21.50 -6.27
C PRO A 52 -3.44 20.59 -5.07
N PRO A 53 -2.89 19.35 -5.04
CA PRO A 53 -2.89 18.55 -3.83
C PRO A 53 -2.09 19.25 -2.72
N SER A 54 -2.48 19.05 -1.46
CA SER A 54 -1.65 19.41 -0.31
C SER A 54 -0.38 18.55 -0.27
N ALA A 55 0.58 18.89 0.60
CA ALA A 55 1.78 18.08 0.80
C ALA A 55 1.45 16.66 1.27
N GLU A 56 0.46 16.51 2.14
CA GLU A 56 -0.02 15.25 2.68
C GLU A 56 -0.71 14.41 1.60
N GLN A 57 -1.57 15.05 0.79
CA GLN A 57 -2.22 14.39 -0.34
C GLN A 57 -1.18 13.93 -1.37
N ALA A 58 -0.24 14.79 -1.76
CA ALA A 58 0.82 14.45 -2.70
C ALA A 58 1.72 13.32 -2.16
N THR A 59 1.97 13.28 -0.84
CA THR A 59 2.70 12.17 -0.19
C THR A 59 1.93 10.86 -0.35
N GLN A 60 0.63 10.85 -0.03
CA GLN A 60 -0.21 9.67 -0.22
C GLN A 60 -0.22 9.21 -1.69
N TYR A 61 -0.38 10.13 -2.63
CA TYR A 61 -0.45 9.81 -4.06
C TYR A 61 0.88 9.31 -4.60
N LEU A 62 2.00 9.84 -4.11
CA LEU A 62 3.34 9.36 -4.44
C LEU A 62 3.54 7.93 -3.94
N GLN A 63 3.18 7.65 -2.69
CA GLN A 63 3.22 6.31 -2.14
C GLN A 63 2.31 5.36 -2.92
N CYS A 64 1.07 5.74 -3.19
CA CYS A 64 0.14 4.92 -3.96
C CYS A 64 0.58 4.62 -5.39
N THR A 65 1.26 5.56 -6.04
CA THR A 65 1.79 5.36 -7.39
C THR A 65 3.04 4.47 -7.39
N THR A 66 3.82 4.52 -6.30
CA THR A 66 5.16 3.89 -6.23
C THR A 66 5.18 2.55 -5.51
N GLU A 67 4.40 2.42 -4.44
CA GLU A 67 4.39 1.26 -3.55
C GLU A 67 3.56 0.13 -4.15
N ARG A 68 4.25 -0.86 -4.71
CA ARG A 68 3.62 -1.98 -5.43
C ARG A 68 4.58 -3.15 -5.53
N GLU A 69 4.00 -4.32 -5.77
CA GLU A 69 4.75 -5.48 -6.25
C GLU A 69 5.16 -5.24 -7.72
N SER A 70 6.44 -5.45 -8.03
CA SER A 70 6.98 -5.44 -9.38
C SER A 70 7.85 -6.68 -9.57
N GLY A 71 7.37 -7.62 -10.37
CA GLY A 71 7.99 -8.94 -10.46
C GLY A 71 7.96 -9.68 -9.12
N GLN A 72 9.14 -10.05 -8.61
CA GLN A 72 9.28 -10.72 -7.31
C GLN A 72 9.76 -9.77 -6.19
N GLN A 73 9.58 -8.47 -6.39
CA GLN A 73 10.03 -7.44 -5.46
C GLN A 73 8.87 -6.54 -5.03
N LEU A 74 8.90 -6.10 -3.78
CA LEU A 74 8.01 -5.07 -3.26
C LEU A 74 8.78 -3.75 -3.14
N ILE A 75 8.22 -2.69 -3.72
CA ILE A 75 8.75 -1.33 -3.62
C ILE A 75 7.99 -0.60 -2.51
N LEU A 76 8.69 0.06 -1.59
CA LEU A 76 8.12 0.85 -0.49
C LEU A 76 8.87 2.17 -0.32
N LEU A 77 8.20 3.19 0.21
CA LEU A 77 8.82 4.48 0.53
C LEU A 77 8.77 4.77 2.04
N GLU A 78 9.89 5.18 2.62
CA GLU A 78 9.94 5.69 4.01
C GLU A 78 10.39 7.15 4.04
N ASN A 79 10.12 7.81 5.17
CA ASN A 79 10.57 9.18 5.47
C ASN A 79 10.24 10.16 4.34
N VAL A 80 9.03 10.05 3.79
CA VAL A 80 8.58 10.82 2.64
C VAL A 80 8.31 12.26 3.06
N SER A 81 8.93 13.21 2.37
CA SER A 81 8.68 14.63 2.47
C SER A 81 8.39 15.18 1.07
N VAL A 82 7.28 15.89 0.93
CA VAL A 82 6.84 16.47 -0.35
C VAL A 82 6.50 17.94 -0.18
N GLN A 83 6.96 18.76 -1.12
CA GLN A 83 6.51 20.13 -1.34
C GLN A 83 5.85 20.19 -2.71
N VAL A 84 4.71 20.87 -2.79
CA VAL A 84 3.95 21.06 -4.03
C VAL A 84 4.10 22.50 -4.49
N ALA A 85 4.41 22.70 -5.77
CA ALA A 85 4.47 24.03 -6.35
C ALA A 85 3.08 24.68 -6.31
N ALA A 86 3.01 25.94 -5.87
CA ALA A 86 1.74 26.67 -5.77
C ALA A 86 1.07 26.92 -7.14
N LYS A 87 1.86 26.96 -8.22
CA LYS A 87 1.38 27.23 -9.57
C LYS A 87 1.50 25.97 -10.43
N GLY A 88 0.39 25.57 -11.02
CA GLY A 88 0.34 24.52 -12.03
C GLY A 88 0.85 25.00 -13.39
N ARG A 89 1.30 24.05 -14.21
CA ARG A 89 1.73 24.29 -15.59
C ARG A 89 0.99 23.36 -16.55
N ARG A 90 1.02 23.70 -17.83
CA ARG A 90 0.50 22.82 -18.90
C ARG A 90 1.48 21.68 -19.18
N LEU A 91 0.94 20.57 -19.70
CA LEU A 91 1.72 19.47 -20.26
C LEU A 91 2.55 19.95 -21.45
N ASN A 92 3.78 19.47 -21.53
CA ASN A 92 4.60 19.57 -22.74
C ASN A 92 4.65 18.20 -23.44
N PRO A 93 3.75 17.92 -24.40
CA PRO A 93 3.59 16.58 -24.97
C PRO A 93 4.82 16.09 -25.76
N GLY A 94 5.73 16.99 -26.16
CA GLY A 94 6.96 16.61 -26.87
C GLY A 94 8.12 16.20 -25.96
N ARG A 95 7.96 16.29 -24.63
CA ARG A 95 9.04 16.02 -23.66
C ARG A 95 8.61 15.19 -22.47
N GLU A 96 7.31 14.97 -22.30
CA GLU A 96 6.74 14.39 -21.09
C GLU A 96 5.76 13.29 -21.46
N GLU A 97 5.96 12.13 -20.88
CA GLU A 97 5.03 11.01 -20.96
C GLU A 97 4.40 10.80 -19.59
N MET A 98 3.09 11.03 -19.50
CA MET A 98 2.32 10.89 -18.26
C MET A 98 1.09 10.01 -18.56
N PRO A 99 1.08 8.75 -18.10
CA PRO A 99 -0.01 7.83 -18.37
C PRO A 99 -1.36 8.37 -17.89
N GLU A 100 -2.38 8.25 -18.74
CA GLU A 100 -3.77 8.65 -18.50
C GLU A 100 -3.95 10.13 -18.13
N ILE A 101 -2.97 11.00 -18.40
CA ILE A 101 -3.09 12.41 -18.04
C ILE A 101 -4.32 13.06 -18.68
N ASP A 102 -5.08 13.78 -17.87
CA ASP A 102 -6.06 14.74 -18.35
C ASP A 102 -5.32 16.01 -18.80
N THR A 103 -5.26 16.22 -20.12
CA THR A 103 -4.52 17.35 -20.71
C THR A 103 -5.19 18.71 -20.48
N ASP A 104 -6.45 18.72 -20.03
CA ASP A 104 -7.18 19.94 -19.69
C ASP A 104 -6.90 20.41 -18.25
N GLN A 105 -6.25 19.56 -17.44
CA GLN A 105 -5.88 19.85 -16.07
C GLN A 105 -4.41 20.30 -15.93
N PRO A 106 -4.09 21.15 -14.94
CA PRO A 106 -2.72 21.55 -14.68
C PRO A 106 -1.90 20.41 -14.05
N ILE A 107 -0.60 20.40 -14.36
CA ILE A 107 0.42 19.59 -13.69
C ILE A 107 1.07 20.42 -12.60
N TYR A 108 1.24 19.85 -11.41
CA TYR A 108 1.93 20.49 -10.30
C TYR A 108 3.30 19.86 -10.09
N ALA A 109 4.36 20.65 -10.18
CA ALA A 109 5.70 20.17 -9.85
C ALA A 109 5.80 19.87 -8.35
N ILE A 110 6.51 18.81 -8.01
CA ILE A 110 6.78 18.40 -6.64
C ILE A 110 8.28 18.17 -6.42
N ARG A 111 8.73 18.40 -5.19
CA ARG A 111 10.11 18.14 -4.76
C ARG A 111 10.14 17.69 -3.31
N GLY A 112 11.24 17.08 -2.91
CA GLY A 112 11.47 16.71 -1.52
C GLY A 112 12.42 15.54 -1.40
N SER A 113 12.15 14.66 -0.43
CA SER A 113 13.01 13.53 -0.12
C SER A 113 12.23 12.30 0.31
N PHE A 114 12.86 11.13 0.17
CA PHE A 114 12.36 9.86 0.69
C PHE A 114 13.48 8.82 0.70
N VAL A 115 13.23 7.68 1.34
CA VAL A 115 14.03 6.47 1.20
C VAL A 115 13.21 5.47 0.39
N ARG A 116 13.76 5.00 -0.73
CA ARG A 116 13.13 3.93 -1.53
C ARG A 116 13.68 2.59 -1.09
N TYR A 117 12.81 1.68 -0.69
CA TYR A 117 13.13 0.28 -0.47
C TYR A 117 12.68 -0.58 -1.65
N VAL A 118 13.49 -1.59 -1.95
CA VAL A 118 13.16 -2.69 -2.86
C VAL A 118 13.45 -3.98 -2.12
N CYS A 119 12.39 -4.74 -1.82
CA CYS A 119 12.44 -5.92 -0.98
C CYS A 119 12.17 -7.17 -1.79
N ALA A 120 13.04 -8.17 -1.69
CA ALA A 120 12.79 -9.52 -2.20
C ALA A 120 12.01 -10.34 -1.17
N ARG A 121 11.43 -11.46 -1.59
CA ARG A 121 10.82 -12.40 -0.65
C ARG A 121 11.86 -12.97 0.31
N PRO A 122 11.56 -13.08 1.61
CA PRO A 122 12.39 -13.78 2.57
C PRO A 122 12.47 -15.27 2.24
N ASP A 123 13.68 -15.81 2.27
CA ASP A 123 14.03 -17.22 2.08
C ASP A 123 15.18 -17.54 3.04
N ALA A 124 14.89 -18.38 4.04
CA ALA A 124 15.86 -18.76 5.07
C ALA A 124 16.83 -19.85 4.60
N ASP A 125 16.43 -20.66 3.62
CA ASP A 125 17.12 -21.89 3.26
C ASP A 125 18.14 -21.63 2.14
N ILE A 126 17.73 -20.91 1.10
CA ILE A 126 18.55 -20.69 -0.10
C ILE A 126 19.24 -19.33 -0.05
N LEU A 127 18.47 -18.25 0.16
CA LEU A 127 19.00 -16.89 0.10
C LEU A 127 19.55 -16.39 1.44
N GLN A 128 19.16 -17.03 2.55
CA GLN A 128 19.52 -16.64 3.92
C GLN A 128 19.31 -15.14 4.17
N ASN A 129 18.23 -14.57 3.62
CA ASN A 129 18.00 -13.12 3.55
C ASN A 129 16.93 -12.63 4.54
N VAL A 130 16.37 -13.49 5.39
CA VAL A 130 15.37 -13.11 6.40
C VAL A 130 15.88 -11.96 7.27
N GLY A 131 15.09 -10.89 7.38
CA GLY A 131 15.44 -9.68 8.16
C GLY A 131 16.49 -8.77 7.50
N LYS A 132 16.96 -9.12 6.29
CA LYS A 132 17.91 -8.32 5.48
C LYS A 132 17.61 -8.43 3.98
N ASN A 133 16.35 -8.69 3.63
CA ASN A 133 15.89 -9.00 2.28
C ASN A 133 15.62 -7.76 1.42
N CYS A 134 15.94 -6.56 1.90
CA CYS A 134 15.73 -5.31 1.18
C CYS A 134 17.04 -4.64 0.78
N SER A 135 16.94 -3.81 -0.25
CA SER A 135 17.92 -2.77 -0.55
C SER A 135 17.24 -1.41 -0.43
N SER A 136 17.96 -0.39 0.02
CA SER A 136 17.44 0.97 0.15
C SER A 136 18.29 1.98 -0.62
N VAL A 137 17.69 3.10 -1.01
CA VAL A 137 18.42 4.26 -1.53
C VAL A 137 17.75 5.54 -1.01
N GLU A 138 18.57 6.42 -0.44
CA GLU A 138 18.12 7.76 -0.08
C GLU A 138 17.99 8.63 -1.32
N GLN A 139 16.91 9.41 -1.38
CA GLN A 139 16.58 10.26 -2.52
C GLN A 139 16.44 11.69 -1.99
N PRO A 140 17.55 12.38 -1.66
CA PRO A 140 17.50 13.62 -0.88
C PRO A 140 17.01 14.83 -1.67
N ASN A 141 17.15 14.83 -3.00
CA ASN A 141 16.77 15.94 -3.87
C ASN A 141 15.80 15.47 -4.97
N ALA A 142 14.86 14.61 -4.62
CA ALA A 142 13.92 14.07 -5.58
C ALA A 142 13.00 15.17 -6.12
N ILE A 143 12.76 15.12 -7.44
CA ILE A 143 11.84 16.00 -8.14
C ILE A 143 10.85 15.20 -8.96
N GLY A 144 9.71 15.80 -9.28
CA GLY A 144 8.77 15.19 -10.19
C GLY A 144 7.47 15.98 -10.30
N ASN A 145 6.37 15.29 -10.53
CA ASN A 145 5.08 15.90 -10.85
C ASN A 145 3.93 15.15 -10.20
N CYS A 146 2.86 15.90 -9.90
CA CYS A 146 1.52 15.40 -9.69
C CYS A 146 0.62 15.83 -10.87
N TRP A 147 -0.18 14.91 -11.39
CA TRP A 147 -1.15 15.17 -12.44
C TRP A 147 -2.47 14.45 -12.17
N LYS A 148 -3.57 15.01 -12.67
CA LYS A 148 -4.88 14.37 -12.65
C LYS A 148 -5.02 13.49 -13.88
N THR A 149 -5.59 12.31 -13.70
CA THR A 149 -5.90 11.38 -14.79
C THR A 149 -7.25 11.70 -15.41
N THR A 150 -7.52 11.17 -16.61
CA THR A 150 -8.83 11.27 -17.27
C THR A 150 -9.97 10.60 -16.49
N PHE A 151 -9.66 9.80 -15.48
CA PHE A 151 -10.63 9.21 -14.55
C PHE A 151 -10.87 10.07 -13.30
N GLY A 152 -10.15 11.18 -13.16
CA GLY A 152 -10.25 12.10 -12.04
C GLY A 152 -9.31 11.81 -10.87
N ASP A 153 -8.56 10.70 -10.90
CA ASP A 153 -7.58 10.36 -9.85
C ASP A 153 -6.27 11.13 -10.02
N TRP A 154 -5.64 11.50 -8.91
CA TRP A 154 -4.30 12.03 -8.89
C TRP A 154 -3.24 10.93 -8.97
N ARG A 155 -2.16 11.21 -9.70
CA ARG A 155 -0.92 10.44 -9.69
C ARG A 155 0.24 11.36 -9.41
N CYS A 156 1.17 10.91 -8.56
CA CYS A 156 2.38 11.66 -8.25
C CYS A 156 3.59 10.75 -8.38
N THR A 157 4.65 11.25 -9.00
CA THR A 157 5.93 10.54 -9.13
C THR A 157 7.07 11.48 -8.81
N MET A 158 8.07 11.00 -8.07
CA MET A 158 9.32 11.69 -7.80
C MET A 158 10.51 10.75 -7.92
N ASN A 159 11.64 11.27 -8.37
CA ASN A 159 12.91 10.55 -8.35
C ASN A 159 14.08 11.57 -8.28
N ASP A 160 15.16 11.18 -7.62
CA ASP A 160 16.46 11.84 -7.68
C ASP A 160 17.31 11.11 -8.72
N LEU A 161 17.48 11.73 -9.89
CA LEU A 161 18.19 11.13 -11.01
C LEU A 161 19.71 11.04 -10.79
N ASN A 162 20.23 11.64 -9.72
CA ASN A 162 21.65 11.60 -9.39
C ASN A 162 22.00 10.51 -8.37
N VAL A 163 21.00 9.85 -7.77
CA VAL A 163 21.22 8.84 -6.74
C VAL A 163 20.58 7.51 -7.14
N TYR A 164 21.43 6.57 -7.56
CA TYR A 164 21.01 5.26 -8.08
C TYR A 164 21.58 4.08 -7.29
N ARG A 165 22.60 4.30 -6.44
CA ARG A 165 23.26 3.22 -5.72
C ARG A 165 22.43 2.79 -4.54
N MET A 166 21.89 1.58 -4.61
CA MET A 166 21.20 0.97 -3.48
C MET A 166 22.19 0.34 -2.48
N THR A 167 21.89 0.49 -1.20
CA THR A 167 22.53 -0.22 -0.10
C THR A 167 21.77 -1.51 0.14
N ALA A 168 22.43 -2.66 -0.03
CA ALA A 168 21.82 -3.98 0.15
C ALA A 168 21.79 -4.41 1.63
N GLY A 169 21.10 -5.52 1.91
CA GLY A 169 21.11 -6.16 3.22
C GLY A 169 20.37 -5.37 4.30
N GLN A 170 19.42 -4.53 3.90
CA GLN A 170 18.67 -3.67 4.80
C GLN A 170 17.53 -4.45 5.43
N ALA A 171 17.24 -4.12 6.69
CA ALA A 171 16.04 -4.58 7.34
C ALA A 171 14.79 -4.10 6.57
N PRO A 172 13.75 -4.93 6.49
CA PRO A 172 12.47 -4.51 5.92
C PRO A 172 11.88 -3.30 6.65
N PRO A 173 11.37 -2.28 5.93
CA PRO A 173 10.64 -1.16 6.53
C PRO A 173 9.38 -1.66 7.24
N GLN A 174 9.06 -1.04 8.38
CA GLN A 174 7.97 -1.44 9.29
C GLN A 174 6.91 -0.35 9.47
#